data_AF-A0A6B0XZD2-F1
#
_entry.id   AF-A0A6B0XZD2-F1
#
_cell.length_a   1.000
_cell.length_b   1.000
_cell.length_c   1.000
_cell.angle_alpha   90.00
_cell.angle_beta   90.00
_cell.angle_gamma   90.00
#
_symmetry.space_group_name_H-M   'P 1'
#
loop_
_entity.id
_entity.type
_entity.pdbx_description
1 polymer ?
#
loop_
_entity_poly.entity_id
_entity_poly.type
_entity_poly.pdbx_seq_one_letter_code
_entity_poly.pdbx_strand_id
1 'polypeptide(L)'
;RAWTYNPGQRRVRRAPNVAYDNPGTTTDGLRTADQFDMFNGAVDRYNWRLVGKRELYVPYNSYRLHSDDLSFSDILTPRHVNPDHLRYELHRVWVVEATLASGARHIYKRRTFYIDEDSWQILVADIYDTRDRLWRVSEGHVINYYENPLIWPTLELHYDLQARRYLALGLDNEFPMCTMDARIRSRDFTVSALRREGRR
;
A
#
# COMPACT_ATOMS: atom_id res chain seq x y z
N ARG A 1 -12.88 2.67 -15.47
CA ARG A 1 -11.94 2.59 -16.64
C ARG A 1 -10.75 3.47 -16.29
N ALA A 2 -9.52 3.05 -16.59
CA ALA A 2 -8.31 3.79 -16.27
C ALA A 2 -7.43 4.00 -17.51
N TRP A 3 -6.55 5.01 -17.47
CA TRP A 3 -5.66 5.38 -18.57
C TRP A 3 -4.27 5.71 -18.02
N THR A 4 -3.24 5.42 -18.80
CA THR A 4 -1.84 5.75 -18.49
C THR A 4 -1.23 6.55 -19.63
N TYR A 5 -0.38 7.53 -19.28
CA TYR A 5 0.45 8.23 -20.25
C TYR A 5 1.78 7.51 -20.40
N ASN A 6 2.22 7.24 -21.63
CA ASN A 6 3.56 6.73 -21.92
C ASN A 6 4.43 7.88 -22.44
N PRO A 7 5.41 8.38 -21.65
CA PRO A 7 6.27 9.48 -22.06
C PRO A 7 7.10 9.18 -23.31
N GLY A 8 7.66 7.96 -23.42
CA GLY A 8 8.49 7.55 -24.56
C GLY A 8 7.74 7.54 -25.89
N GLN A 9 6.44 7.23 -25.88
CA GLN A 9 5.58 7.26 -27.08
C GLN A 9 4.70 8.51 -27.17
N ARG A 10 4.72 9.38 -26.15
CA ARG A 10 3.85 10.55 -25.98
C ARG A 10 2.36 10.27 -26.21
N ARG A 11 1.88 9.09 -25.80
CA ARG A 11 0.50 8.62 -26.04
C ARG A 11 -0.17 8.20 -24.73
N VAL A 12 -1.46 8.53 -24.63
CA VAL A 12 -2.34 7.94 -23.61
C VAL A 12 -2.87 6.60 -24.11
N ARG A 13 -2.71 5.55 -23.29
CA ARG A 13 -3.26 4.22 -23.51
C ARG A 13 -4.27 3.90 -22.42
N ARG A 14 -5.23 3.03 -22.74
CA ARG A 14 -6.11 2.47 -21.70
C ARG A 14 -5.24 1.58 -20.81
N ALA A 15 -5.32 1.79 -19.51
CA ALA A 15 -4.63 0.93 -18.55
C ALA A 15 -5.24 -0.48 -18.61
N PRO A 16 -4.47 -1.53 -18.32
CA PRO A 16 -5.05 -2.85 -18.02
C PRO A 16 -6.03 -2.74 -16.85
N ASN A 17 -6.74 -3.82 -16.54
CA ASN A 17 -7.67 -3.81 -15.42
C ASN A 17 -6.91 -3.46 -14.12
N VAL A 18 -7.22 -2.31 -13.51
CA VAL A 18 -6.60 -1.84 -12.26
C VAL A 18 -7.47 -2.30 -11.10
N ALA A 19 -7.53 -3.61 -10.92
CA ALA A 19 -8.37 -4.23 -9.90
C ALA A 19 -7.78 -5.58 -9.51
N TYR A 20 -8.05 -5.99 -8.26
CA TYR A 20 -7.73 -7.33 -7.77
C TYR A 20 -6.24 -7.69 -7.93
N ASP A 21 -5.97 -8.92 -8.39
CA ASP A 21 -4.67 -9.54 -8.55
C ASP A 21 -3.84 -9.07 -9.76
N ASN A 22 -4.31 -8.04 -10.47
CA ASN A 22 -3.48 -7.43 -11.50
C ASN A 22 -2.24 -6.79 -10.87
N PRO A 23 -1.05 -6.85 -11.50
CA PRO A 23 0.15 -6.24 -10.94
C PRO A 23 -0.05 -4.74 -10.66
N GLY A 24 0.40 -4.28 -9.49
CA GLY A 24 0.38 -2.86 -9.16
C GLY A 24 1.31 -2.06 -10.06
N THR A 25 0.90 -0.84 -10.42
CA THR A 25 1.70 0.07 -11.26
C THR A 25 3.07 0.33 -10.61
N THR A 26 4.16 0.16 -11.37
CA THR A 26 5.54 0.46 -10.95
C THR A 26 5.98 -0.29 -9.68
N THR A 27 5.59 -1.57 -9.55
CA THR A 27 5.88 -2.37 -8.34
C THR A 27 6.72 -3.61 -8.60
N ASP A 28 7.10 -3.85 -9.86
CA ASP A 28 7.78 -5.07 -10.30
C ASP A 28 7.09 -6.38 -9.81
N GLY A 29 5.75 -6.34 -9.70
CA GLY A 29 4.93 -7.46 -9.26
C GLY A 29 4.97 -7.73 -7.75
N LEU A 30 5.55 -6.85 -6.94
CA LEU A 30 5.65 -7.00 -5.48
C LEU A 30 4.35 -6.71 -4.73
N ARG A 31 3.41 -6.00 -5.38
CA ARG A 31 2.03 -5.87 -4.91
C ARG A 31 1.04 -6.02 -6.05
N THR A 32 -0.19 -6.37 -5.71
CA THR A 32 -1.34 -6.34 -6.62
C THR A 32 -2.00 -4.97 -6.60
N ALA A 33 -2.91 -4.74 -7.54
CA ALA A 33 -3.62 -3.48 -7.70
C ALA A 33 -4.49 -3.18 -6.48
N ASP A 34 -5.06 -4.21 -5.86
CA ASP A 34 -5.90 -4.13 -4.66
C ASP A 34 -5.14 -4.00 -3.33
N GLN A 35 -3.82 -3.85 -3.36
CA GLN A 35 -2.96 -3.71 -2.18
C GLN A 35 -2.42 -2.29 -1.96
N PHE A 36 -2.81 -1.32 -2.80
CA PHE A 36 -2.43 0.07 -2.55
C PHE A 36 -3.16 0.57 -1.30
N ASP A 37 -2.47 1.32 -0.44
CA ASP A 37 -2.97 1.66 0.89
C ASP A 37 -3.35 0.40 1.68
N MET A 38 -2.49 -0.61 1.60
CA MET A 38 -2.59 -1.91 2.27
C MET A 38 -3.75 -2.83 1.81
N PHE A 39 -4.93 -2.28 1.51
CA PHE A 39 -6.00 -2.90 0.73
C PHE A 39 -7.02 -1.86 0.26
N ASN A 40 -7.32 -1.82 -1.04
CA ASN A 40 -8.31 -0.91 -1.62
C ASN A 40 -9.22 -1.56 -2.67
N GLY A 41 -9.28 -2.89 -2.68
CA GLY A 41 -10.04 -3.66 -3.66
C GLY A 41 -11.52 -3.83 -3.32
N ALA A 42 -12.27 -4.33 -4.31
CA ALA A 42 -13.60 -4.86 -4.06
C ALA A 42 -13.52 -6.10 -3.15
N VAL A 43 -14.47 -6.19 -2.21
CA VAL A 43 -14.53 -7.26 -1.19
C VAL A 43 -15.21 -8.55 -1.69
N ASP A 44 -15.64 -8.59 -2.94
CA ASP A 44 -16.49 -9.63 -3.55
C ASP A 44 -15.77 -10.96 -3.87
N ARG A 45 -14.43 -11.00 -3.83
CA ARG A 45 -13.66 -12.23 -4.10
C ARG A 45 -13.40 -13.11 -2.88
N TYR A 46 -13.65 -12.61 -1.66
CA TYR A 46 -13.27 -13.30 -0.43
C TYR A 46 -14.48 -13.48 0.49
N ASN A 47 -14.46 -14.59 1.23
CA ASN A 47 -15.25 -14.74 2.43
C ASN A 47 -14.49 -14.08 3.59
N TRP A 48 -15.13 -13.11 4.23
CA TRP A 48 -14.53 -12.31 5.29
C TRP A 48 -15.01 -12.78 6.67
N ARG A 49 -14.09 -12.84 7.62
CA ARG A 49 -14.36 -13.18 9.01
C ARG A 49 -13.67 -12.19 9.93
N LEU A 50 -14.45 -11.49 10.75
CA LEU A 50 -13.93 -10.77 11.90
C LEU A 50 -13.61 -11.78 13.01
N VAL A 51 -12.33 -12.02 13.27
CA VAL A 51 -11.88 -12.98 14.29
C VAL A 51 -12.05 -12.38 15.69
N GLY A 52 -11.79 -11.08 15.84
CA GLY A 52 -11.91 -10.35 17.09
C GLY A 52 -10.80 -9.31 17.26
N LYS A 53 -10.56 -8.90 18.51
CA LYS A 53 -9.47 -7.99 18.87
C LYS A 53 -8.31 -8.73 19.52
N ARG A 54 -7.09 -8.23 19.36
CA ARG A 54 -5.91 -8.62 20.14
C ARG A 54 -4.92 -7.47 20.25
N GLU A 55 -3.99 -7.57 21.19
CA GLU A 55 -2.83 -6.68 21.23
C GLU A 55 -1.75 -7.20 20.26
N LEU A 56 -1.10 -6.29 19.53
CA LEU A 56 -0.05 -6.59 18.56
C LEU A 56 0.93 -5.41 18.51
N TYR A 57 2.22 -5.72 18.41
CA TYR A 57 3.22 -4.70 18.04
C TYR A 57 3.07 -4.38 16.55
N VAL A 58 2.75 -3.13 16.25
CA VAL A 58 2.45 -2.64 14.90
C VAL A 58 3.29 -1.41 14.58
N PRO A 59 3.60 -1.19 13.29
CA PRO A 59 4.30 0.02 12.87
C PRO A 59 3.42 1.25 13.10
N TYR A 60 3.88 2.19 13.94
CA TYR A 60 3.08 3.33 14.38
C TYR A 60 3.97 4.51 14.77
N ASN A 61 3.41 5.73 14.73
CA ASN A 61 4.13 6.96 15.06
C ASN A 61 5.46 7.09 14.29
N SER A 62 5.41 6.79 12.99
CA SER A 62 6.58 6.67 12.11
C SER A 62 7.15 8.02 11.67
N TYR A 63 7.12 9.03 12.55
CA TYR A 63 7.55 10.40 12.26
C TYR A 63 9.01 10.50 11.82
N ARG A 64 9.88 9.65 12.37
CA ARG A 64 11.29 9.57 11.95
C ARG A 64 11.44 9.07 10.50
N LEU A 65 10.55 8.21 10.03
CA LEU A 65 10.53 7.80 8.62
C LEU A 65 9.94 8.88 7.70
N HIS A 66 9.10 9.77 8.24
CA HIS A 66 8.48 10.87 7.49
C HIS A 66 9.35 12.13 7.44
N SER A 67 10.38 12.25 8.28
CA SER A 67 11.20 13.46 8.38
C SER A 67 12.14 13.65 7.18
N ASP A 68 12.50 14.90 6.90
CA ASP A 68 13.55 15.29 5.94
C ASP A 68 14.99 15.08 6.48
N ASP A 69 15.12 14.62 7.72
CA ASP A 69 16.41 14.28 8.35
C ASP A 69 17.06 12.98 7.80
N LEU A 70 16.31 12.16 7.07
CA LEU A 70 16.78 10.88 6.51
C LEU A 70 16.81 10.92 4.99
N SER A 71 17.90 10.46 4.39
CA SER A 71 17.94 10.16 2.95
C SER A 71 17.32 8.80 2.67
N PHE A 72 16.98 8.53 1.40
CA PHE A 72 16.58 7.21 0.95
C PHE A 72 17.66 6.16 1.24
N SER A 73 18.94 6.54 1.21
CA SER A 73 20.04 5.63 1.51
C SER A 73 20.16 5.25 2.99
N ASP A 74 19.67 6.10 3.90
CA ASP A 74 19.60 5.79 5.34
C ASP A 74 18.47 4.79 5.64
N ILE A 75 17.37 4.89 4.89
CA ILE A 75 16.16 4.07 5.07
C ILE A 75 16.27 2.73 4.34
N LEU A 76 16.70 2.74 3.08
CA LEU A 76 16.67 1.57 2.20
C LEU A 76 17.94 0.75 2.32
N THR A 77 17.85 -0.42 2.94
CA THR A 77 18.94 -1.39 2.99
C THR A 77 18.62 -2.63 2.14
N PRO A 78 19.60 -3.50 1.86
CA PRO A 78 19.34 -4.75 1.16
C PRO A 78 18.31 -5.61 1.92
N ARG A 79 17.23 -5.99 1.23
CA ARG A 79 16.18 -6.94 1.69
C ARG A 79 15.24 -6.46 2.79
N HIS A 80 15.55 -5.40 3.52
CA HIS A 80 14.63 -4.72 4.43
C HIS A 80 14.98 -3.25 4.60
N VAL A 81 14.09 -2.45 5.17
CA VAL A 81 14.42 -1.08 5.59
C VAL A 81 15.26 -1.10 6.88
N ASN A 82 16.00 -0.03 7.13
CA ASN A 82 16.85 0.08 8.32
C ASN A 82 16.01 0.05 9.62
N PRO A 83 16.16 -0.98 10.48
CA PRO A 83 15.37 -1.11 11.71
C PRO A 83 15.58 0.02 12.71
N ASP A 84 16.72 0.71 12.67
CA ASP A 84 17.03 1.82 13.58
C ASP A 84 16.09 3.02 13.42
N HIS A 85 15.40 3.09 12.28
CA HIS A 85 14.44 4.14 11.97
C HIS A 85 12.99 3.70 12.15
N LEU A 86 12.74 2.42 12.40
CA LEU A 86 11.40 1.88 12.59
C LEU A 86 10.94 2.06 14.03
N ARG A 87 9.63 2.25 14.18
CA ARG A 87 8.97 2.32 15.47
C ARG A 87 7.78 1.38 15.48
N TYR A 88 7.81 0.44 16.42
CA TYR A 88 6.70 -0.46 16.69
C TYR A 88 6.16 -0.19 18.07
N GLU A 89 4.84 -0.15 18.17
CA GLU A 89 4.13 0.10 19.42
C GLU A 89 3.09 -0.98 19.64
N LEU A 90 2.79 -1.29 20.90
CA LEU A 90 1.73 -2.22 21.25
C LEU A 90 0.38 -1.50 21.09
N HIS A 91 -0.42 -1.95 20.12
CA HIS A 91 -1.78 -1.44 19.90
C HIS A 91 -2.78 -2.58 19.92
N ARG A 92 -4.04 -2.26 20.21
CA ARG A 92 -5.14 -3.19 19.98
C ARG A 92 -5.52 -3.12 18.51
N VAL A 93 -5.68 -4.29 17.89
CA VAL A 93 -6.03 -4.42 16.48
C VAL A 93 -7.23 -5.35 16.32
N TRP A 94 -8.08 -5.04 15.35
CA TRP A 94 -9.03 -5.99 14.78
C TRP A 94 -8.30 -6.97 13.87
N VAL A 95 -8.54 -8.26 14.06
CA VAL A 95 -8.04 -9.32 13.20
C VAL A 95 -9.14 -9.71 12.23
N VAL A 96 -8.92 -9.48 10.94
CA VAL A 96 -9.85 -9.81 9.87
C VAL A 96 -9.21 -10.83 8.94
N GLU A 97 -9.85 -11.98 8.77
CA GLU A 97 -9.42 -12.98 7.81
C GLU A 97 -10.24 -12.91 6.52
N ALA A 98 -9.57 -13.02 5.39
CA ALA A 98 -10.15 -13.11 4.07
C ALA A 98 -9.70 -14.42 3.42
N THR A 99 -10.63 -15.34 3.17
CA THR A 99 -10.36 -16.59 2.44
C THR A 99 -11.01 -16.55 1.08
N LEU A 100 -10.28 -16.89 0.02
CA LEU A 100 -10.78 -16.81 -1.36
C LEU A 100 -12.09 -17.59 -1.51
N ALA A 101 -13.14 -16.93 -2.01
CA ALA A 101 -14.45 -17.54 -2.17
C ALA A 101 -14.43 -18.65 -3.23
N SER A 102 -15.32 -19.64 -3.09
CA SER A 102 -15.43 -20.72 -4.07
C SER A 102 -15.76 -20.16 -5.46
N GLY A 103 -15.03 -20.61 -6.48
CA GLY A 103 -15.18 -20.13 -7.86
C GLY A 103 -14.54 -18.77 -8.16
N ALA A 104 -14.11 -18.01 -7.15
CA ALA A 104 -13.35 -16.78 -7.35
C ALA A 104 -11.90 -17.10 -7.75
N ARG A 105 -11.24 -16.15 -8.41
CA ARG A 105 -9.81 -16.23 -8.77
C ARG A 105 -9.04 -15.11 -8.12
N HIS A 106 -7.91 -15.43 -7.51
CA HIS A 106 -6.91 -14.47 -7.06
C HIS A 106 -5.59 -15.21 -6.86
N ILE A 107 -4.46 -14.51 -7.00
CA ILE A 107 -3.14 -15.11 -6.71
C ILE A 107 -2.91 -15.39 -5.21
N TYR A 108 -3.76 -14.84 -4.34
CA TYR A 108 -3.69 -15.00 -2.89
C TYR A 108 -4.86 -15.86 -2.45
N LYS A 109 -4.58 -16.95 -1.74
CA LYS A 109 -5.62 -17.88 -1.27
C LYS A 109 -6.26 -17.37 0.02
N ARG A 110 -5.45 -16.81 0.91
CA ARG A 110 -5.87 -16.29 2.21
C ARG A 110 -5.08 -15.05 2.57
N ARG A 111 -5.73 -14.12 3.26
CA ARG A 111 -5.11 -12.92 3.84
C ARG A 111 -5.60 -12.75 5.27
N THR A 112 -4.74 -12.23 6.13
CA THR A 112 -5.09 -11.79 7.48
C THR A 112 -4.68 -10.33 7.60
N PHE A 113 -5.64 -9.47 7.90
CA PHE A 113 -5.43 -8.05 8.10
C PHE A 113 -5.47 -7.73 9.59
N TYR A 114 -4.52 -6.92 10.03
CA TYR A 114 -4.45 -6.35 11.37
C TYR A 114 -4.76 -4.88 11.26
N ILE A 115 -5.99 -4.55 11.60
CA ILE A 115 -6.57 -3.22 11.43
C ILE A 115 -6.50 -2.52 12.78
N ASP A 116 -5.95 -1.32 12.81
CA ASP A 116 -5.93 -0.48 14.01
C ASP A 116 -7.35 -0.33 14.60
N GLU A 117 -7.50 -0.48 15.92
CA GLU A 117 -8.83 -0.47 16.55
C GLU A 117 -9.56 0.87 16.35
N ASP A 118 -8.82 1.97 16.42
CA ASP A 118 -9.39 3.32 16.52
C ASP A 118 -9.39 4.03 15.16
N SER A 119 -8.33 3.90 14.35
CA SER A 119 -8.21 4.57 13.04
C SER A 119 -8.78 3.77 11.87
N TRP A 120 -9.01 2.46 12.03
CA TRP A 120 -9.38 1.54 10.94
C TRP A 120 -8.34 1.39 9.82
N GLN A 121 -7.13 1.93 10.00
CA GLN A 121 -6.03 1.72 9.07
C GLN A 121 -5.50 0.29 9.17
N ILE A 122 -5.21 -0.34 8.03
CA ILE A 122 -4.53 -1.64 8.02
C ILE A 122 -3.04 -1.39 8.31
N LEU A 123 -2.56 -1.87 9.46
CA LEU A 123 -1.17 -1.67 9.87
C LEU A 123 -0.27 -2.83 9.42
N VAL A 124 -0.81 -4.04 9.40
CA VAL A 124 -0.09 -5.24 8.96
C VAL A 124 -1.04 -6.15 8.16
N ALA A 125 -0.51 -6.81 7.14
CA ALA A 125 -1.23 -7.85 6.40
C ALA A 125 -0.35 -9.07 6.12
N ASP A 126 -0.80 -10.24 6.58
CA ASP A 126 -0.22 -11.54 6.23
C ASP A 126 -0.93 -12.12 5.00
N ILE A 127 -0.18 -12.59 4.02
CA ILE A 127 -0.71 -13.04 2.73
C ILE A 127 -0.16 -14.43 2.39
N TYR A 128 -1.07 -15.36 2.11
CA TYR A 128 -0.76 -16.78 1.93
C TYR A 128 -0.96 -17.24 0.48
N ASP A 129 -0.02 -18.06 0.01
CA ASP A 129 -0.08 -18.70 -1.31
C ASP A 129 -1.12 -19.84 -1.35
N THR A 130 -1.31 -20.43 -2.53
CA THR A 130 -2.27 -21.53 -2.74
C THR A 130 -1.93 -22.81 -1.99
N ARG A 131 -0.70 -22.92 -1.45
CA ARG A 131 -0.20 -24.04 -0.64
C ARG A 131 -0.28 -23.74 0.86
N ASP A 132 -1.03 -22.71 1.26
CA ASP A 132 -1.23 -22.25 2.64
C ASP A 132 0.06 -21.79 3.34
N ARG A 133 1.09 -21.42 2.58
CA ARG A 133 2.34 -20.89 3.13
C ARG A 133 2.29 -19.36 3.14
N LEU A 134 2.82 -18.75 4.20
CA LEU A 134 3.05 -17.32 4.23
C LEU A 134 3.97 -16.94 3.07
N TRP A 135 3.52 -16.03 2.22
CA TRP A 135 4.25 -15.60 1.04
C TRP A 135 4.65 -14.14 1.16
N ARG A 136 3.69 -13.26 1.47
CA ARG A 136 3.94 -11.84 1.59
C ARG A 136 3.50 -11.31 2.95
N VAL A 137 4.23 -10.32 3.42
CA VAL A 137 3.88 -9.51 4.59
C VAL A 137 3.87 -8.07 4.13
N SER A 138 2.82 -7.34 4.46
CA SER A 138 2.77 -5.89 4.23
C SER A 138 2.71 -5.16 5.56
N GLU A 139 3.35 -4.01 5.64
CA GLU A 139 3.34 -3.12 6.80
C GLU A 139 3.02 -1.69 6.36
N GLY A 140 2.05 -1.06 7.01
CA GLY A 140 1.73 0.35 6.82
C GLY A 140 2.31 1.16 7.98
N HIS A 141 3.44 1.82 7.77
CA HIS A 141 4.09 2.68 8.76
C HIS A 141 3.38 4.03 8.80
N VAL A 142 2.53 4.21 9.81
CA VAL A 142 1.60 5.35 9.88
C VAL A 142 2.11 6.52 10.71
N ILE A 143 1.59 7.70 10.38
CA ILE A 143 1.58 8.89 11.23
C ILE A 143 0.17 9.47 11.30
N ASN A 144 -0.09 10.32 12.28
CA ASN A 144 -1.24 11.22 12.26
C ASN A 144 -0.84 12.47 11.47
N TYR A 145 -1.45 12.67 10.30
CA TYR A 145 -1.32 13.89 9.50
C TYR A 145 -2.20 14.98 10.13
N TYR A 146 -1.76 15.55 11.24
CA TYR A 146 -2.62 16.39 12.08
C TYR A 146 -3.15 17.66 11.38
N GLU A 147 -2.51 18.13 10.30
CA GLU A 147 -3.03 19.20 9.44
C GLU A 147 -4.27 18.77 8.62
N ASN A 148 -4.41 17.48 8.34
CA ASN A 148 -5.51 16.88 7.62
C ASN A 148 -6.04 15.72 8.48
N PRO A 149 -7.00 15.89 9.40
CA PRO A 149 -7.27 14.99 10.54
C PRO A 149 -7.51 13.51 10.16
N LEU A 150 -6.42 12.78 9.88
CA LEU A 150 -6.39 11.46 9.28
C LEU A 150 -5.09 10.75 9.66
N ILE A 151 -5.17 9.43 9.80
CA ILE A 151 -4.03 8.54 9.98
C ILE A 151 -3.81 7.81 8.66
N TRP A 152 -2.59 7.85 8.14
CA TRP A 152 -2.24 7.25 6.84
C TRP A 152 -0.81 6.72 6.89
N PRO A 153 -0.48 5.63 6.18
CA PRO A 153 0.90 5.21 5.99
C PRO A 153 1.73 6.28 5.28
N THR A 154 2.79 6.76 5.94
CA THR A 154 3.86 7.52 5.26
C THR A 154 4.77 6.58 4.48
N LEU A 155 4.85 5.30 4.87
CA LEU A 155 5.66 4.29 4.22
C LEU A 155 4.92 2.95 4.24
N GLU A 156 4.59 2.44 3.06
CA GLU A 156 4.10 1.08 2.88
C GLU A 156 5.27 0.17 2.50
N LEU A 157 5.42 -0.94 3.22
CA LEU A 157 6.40 -1.98 2.93
C LEU A 157 5.68 -3.24 2.50
N HIS A 158 6.05 -3.79 1.35
CA HIS A 158 5.55 -5.10 0.91
C HIS A 158 6.73 -6.05 0.71
N TYR A 159 6.82 -7.05 1.57
CA TYR A 159 7.86 -8.07 1.55
C TYR A 159 7.41 -9.30 0.79
N ASP A 160 8.21 -9.77 -0.17
CA ASP A 160 8.08 -11.10 -0.76
C ASP A 160 9.10 -12.05 -0.11
N LEU A 161 8.62 -12.89 0.81
CA LEU A 161 9.47 -13.75 1.63
C LEU A 161 10.13 -14.87 0.80
N GLN A 162 9.50 -15.27 -0.31
CA GLN A 162 10.03 -16.32 -1.18
C GLN A 162 11.14 -15.77 -2.07
N ALA A 163 10.92 -14.60 -2.67
CA ALA A 163 11.90 -13.94 -3.53
C ALA A 163 12.96 -13.11 -2.76
N ARG A 164 12.77 -12.88 -1.45
CA ARG A 164 13.66 -12.10 -0.56
C ARG A 164 13.93 -10.69 -1.05
N ARG A 165 12.87 -10.03 -1.49
CA ARG A 165 12.86 -8.64 -1.96
C ARG A 165 11.66 -7.93 -1.38
N TYR A 166 11.73 -6.60 -1.31
CA TYR A 166 10.65 -5.78 -0.79
C TYR A 166 10.44 -4.56 -1.67
N LEU A 167 9.23 -4.01 -1.58
CA LEU A 167 8.85 -2.72 -2.12
C LEU A 167 8.69 -1.75 -0.96
N ALA A 168 9.29 -0.57 -1.07
CA ALA A 168 9.00 0.59 -0.25
C ALA A 168 8.23 1.61 -1.08
N LEU A 169 7.08 2.05 -0.59
CA LEU A 169 6.19 3.00 -1.27
C LEU A 169 5.83 4.12 -0.29
N GLY A 170 5.84 5.37 -0.76
CA GLY A 170 5.51 6.54 0.07
C GLY A 170 6.72 7.37 0.51
N LEU A 171 7.95 6.94 0.18
CA LEU A 171 9.14 7.74 0.45
C LEU A 171 9.13 9.05 -0.33
N ASP A 172 9.10 10.16 0.41
CA ASP A 172 9.16 11.53 -0.09
C ASP A 172 10.24 12.38 0.61
N ASN A 173 11.08 11.77 1.47
CA ASN A 173 12.09 12.46 2.30
C ASN A 173 13.04 13.39 1.52
N GLU A 174 13.33 13.09 0.25
CA GLU A 174 14.21 13.89 -0.62
C GLU A 174 13.42 14.79 -1.59
N PHE A 175 12.10 14.89 -1.43
CA PHE A 175 11.20 15.67 -2.28
C PHE A 175 10.36 16.65 -1.44
N PRO A 176 9.83 17.72 -2.07
CA PRO A 176 8.83 18.56 -1.41
C PRO A 176 7.59 17.75 -1.03
N MET A 177 7.08 17.99 0.19
CA MET A 177 5.85 17.36 0.68
C MET A 177 4.68 17.56 -0.27
N CYS A 178 3.84 16.51 -0.38
CA CYS A 178 2.64 16.58 -1.19
C CYS A 178 1.62 17.56 -0.59
N THR A 179 0.91 18.29 -1.45
CA THR A 179 -0.13 19.24 -1.01
C THR A 179 -1.50 18.57 -1.04
N MET A 180 -2.23 18.66 0.08
CA MET A 180 -3.60 18.10 0.20
C MET A 180 -4.71 19.12 -0.13
N ASP A 181 -4.37 20.39 -0.39
CA ASP A 181 -5.29 21.48 -0.71
C ASP A 181 -5.44 21.76 -2.21
N ALA A 182 -4.97 20.83 -3.06
CA ALA A 182 -5.01 20.96 -4.51
C ALA A 182 -6.45 21.16 -5.02
N ARG A 183 -6.67 22.23 -5.79
CA ARG A 183 -7.99 22.53 -6.39
C ARG A 183 -8.23 21.68 -7.64
N ILE A 184 -8.60 20.42 -7.44
CA ILE A 184 -8.87 19.47 -8.52
C ILE A 184 -10.32 19.62 -9.00
N ARG A 185 -10.53 19.59 -10.33
CA ARG A 185 -11.84 19.68 -10.98
C ARG A 185 -12.10 18.43 -11.81
N SER A 186 -13.36 18.08 -12.06
CA SER A 186 -13.71 16.90 -12.87
C SER A 186 -13.09 16.91 -14.28
N ARG A 187 -12.82 18.10 -14.84
CA ARG A 187 -12.16 18.26 -16.15
C ARG A 187 -10.72 17.72 -16.19
N ASP A 188 -10.07 17.63 -15.03
CA ASP A 188 -8.69 17.19 -14.88
C ASP A 188 -8.58 15.66 -15.02
N PHE A 189 -9.67 14.93 -14.74
CA PHE A 189 -9.77 13.48 -14.89
C PHE A 189 -10.21 13.04 -16.31
N THR A 190 -9.75 13.74 -17.34
CA THR A 190 -10.05 13.42 -18.74
C THR A 190 -8.80 12.95 -19.49
N VAL A 191 -8.98 12.08 -20.50
CA VAL A 191 -7.89 11.65 -21.40
C VAL A 191 -7.18 12.85 -22.04
N SER A 192 -7.94 13.89 -22.39
CA SER A 192 -7.41 15.11 -22.98
C SER A 192 -6.57 15.92 -21.98
N ALA A 193 -6.97 15.97 -20.70
CA ALA A 193 -6.17 16.59 -19.64
C ALA A 193 -4.84 15.85 -19.45
N LEU A 194 -4.89 14.52 -19.32
CA LEU A 194 -3.70 13.68 -19.17
C LEU A 194 -2.71 13.84 -20.35
N ARG A 195 -3.22 13.99 -21.59
CA ARG A 195 -2.38 14.30 -22.77
C ARG A 195 -1.71 15.67 -22.71
N ARG A 196 -2.39 16.69 -22.17
CA ARG A 196 -1.82 18.04 -22.04
C ARG A 196 -0.73 18.09 -20.99
N GLU A 197 -0.96 17.41 -19.88
CA GLU A 197 -0.03 17.35 -18.76
C GLU A 197 1.27 16.64 -19.14
N GLY A 198 1.21 15.45 -19.74
CA GLY A 198 2.40 14.72 -20.17
C GLY A 198 3.23 15.37 -21.29
N ARG A 199 2.82 16.53 -21.82
CA ARG A 199 3.59 17.33 -22.79
C ARG A 199 4.41 18.45 -22.13
N ARG A 200 4.10 18.81 -20.89
CA ARG A 200 4.89 19.74 -20.08
C ARG A 200 6.04 18.99 -19.45
#